data_AF-A0AA37KJB8-F1
#
_entry.id   AF-A0AA37KJB8-F1
#
_cell.length_a   1.000
_cell.length_b   1.000
_cell.length_c   1.000
_cell.angle_alpha   90.00
_cell.angle_beta   90.00
_cell.angle_gamma   90.00
#
_symmetry.space_group_name_H-M   'P 1'
#
loop_
_entity.id
_entity.type
_entity.pdbx_description
1 polymer ?
#
loop_
_entity_poly.entity_id
_entity_poly.type
_entity_poly.pdbx_seq_one_letter_code
_entity_poly.pdbx_strand_id
1 'polypeptide(L)'
;MVGNSQNYQPEKHAVVKSDRGDGRLLSTYAIVHEMLKDTHPQYAYRSGMSAQDFTQWQDGVRAAMVEIMKFPEIKGQPSPVCVKTEKKEGYILEKWEFYPFPKSVSTFLVLKPEHLKGAVPGVLCIPGSGRTKEGLAGEPGICDKLTEDYNNPKVSMALNMVKEGYVAVAVDNAAAGEASDLECYDKGWNYDYDVVSRFLLELGWSWLGYTSYLDMQVLNWMKDQSYIRKDRIVISGFSLGTEPMMVLGVLDKDIYAFVYNDFLCQTQERAVVMTKPDKENRRPFPNSIRHLIPGYWRYFNFPDVVASLAPRPIIFTEGGLDRDFRLVQSAYAASGKPENAEFHHYPKFADKAVRKDVEHLDEGLDSKTYFETVNVDPPSHYFKNELVIPWLRKVLK
;
A
#
# COMPACT_ATOMS: atom_id res chain seq x y z
N MET A 1 26.66 -4.08 40.87
CA MET A 1 26.95 -3.04 39.85
C MET A 1 25.86 -1.98 39.96
N VAL A 2 26.10 -0.95 40.76
CA VAL A 2 25.26 0.24 40.84
C VAL A 2 26.02 1.28 40.02
N GLY A 3 25.53 1.63 38.83
CA GLY A 3 26.27 2.53 37.95
C GLY A 3 25.44 3.02 36.77
N ASN A 4 25.34 4.35 36.64
CA ASN A 4 24.91 5.13 35.48
C ASN A 4 23.42 5.38 35.19
N SER A 5 22.49 5.26 36.14
CA SER A 5 21.11 5.74 35.89
C SER A 5 20.90 7.24 36.13
N GLN A 6 21.80 7.94 36.84
CA GLN A 6 21.53 9.33 37.27
C GLN A 6 21.72 10.41 36.18
N ASN A 7 22.25 10.08 34.99
CA ASN A 7 22.50 11.05 33.90
C ASN A 7 22.09 10.55 32.51
N TYR A 8 21.24 9.52 32.42
CA TYR A 8 20.77 9.02 31.13
C TYR A 8 19.80 10.02 30.48
N GLN A 9 20.15 10.46 29.27
CA GLN A 9 19.39 11.42 28.47
C GLN A 9 19.04 10.77 27.13
N PRO A 10 17.84 10.18 26.96
CA PRO A 10 17.45 9.44 25.77
C PRO A 10 17.69 10.21 24.46
N GLU A 11 17.48 11.53 24.49
CA GLU A 11 17.73 12.45 23.38
C GLU A 11 19.19 12.47 22.90
N LYS A 12 20.17 12.28 23.80
CA LYS A 12 21.59 12.18 23.44
C LYS A 12 21.94 10.86 22.74
N HIS A 13 21.05 9.88 22.83
CA HIS A 13 21.19 8.58 22.19
C HIS A 13 20.31 8.44 20.94
N ALA A 14 19.61 9.50 20.50
CA ALA A 14 18.72 9.42 19.35
C ALA A 14 19.47 9.06 18.06
N VAL A 15 20.57 9.74 17.76
CA VAL A 15 21.42 9.48 16.59
C VAL A 15 22.35 8.30 16.85
N VAL A 16 22.42 7.38 15.89
CA VAL A 16 23.32 6.22 15.93
C VAL A 16 24.67 6.63 15.37
N LYS A 17 25.74 6.47 16.13
CA LYS A 17 27.10 6.85 15.71
C LYS A 17 28.17 6.07 16.45
N SER A 18 29.36 6.00 15.86
CA SER A 18 30.54 5.46 16.54
C SER A 18 31.04 6.41 17.63
N ASP A 19 31.51 5.86 18.74
CA ASP A 19 32.26 6.54 19.80
C ASP A 19 33.77 6.21 19.75
N ARG A 20 34.21 5.53 18.69
CA ARG A 20 35.59 5.06 18.51
C ARG A 20 36.33 5.92 17.50
N GLY A 21 37.63 6.15 17.73
CA GLY A 21 38.49 6.86 16.79
C GLY A 21 38.69 6.15 15.44
N ASP A 22 38.38 4.86 15.36
CA ASP A 22 38.43 4.06 14.12
C ASP A 22 37.09 4.03 13.36
N GLY A 23 36.06 4.73 13.84
CA GLY A 23 34.73 4.78 13.22
C GLY A 23 33.92 3.47 13.32
N ARG A 24 34.44 2.40 13.93
CA ARG A 24 33.74 1.12 13.99
C ARG A 24 32.56 1.17 14.96
N LEU A 25 31.53 0.39 14.67
CA LEU A 25 30.33 0.27 15.49
C LEU A 25 30.41 -1.01 16.32
N LEU A 26 30.15 -0.90 17.63
CA LEU A 26 30.20 -2.05 18.55
C LEU A 26 28.83 -2.72 18.71
N SER A 27 27.76 -1.95 18.84
CA SER A 27 26.43 -2.51 19.07
C SER A 27 25.88 -3.14 17.78
N THR A 28 25.27 -4.33 17.89
CA THR A 28 24.66 -5.01 16.74
C THR A 28 23.60 -4.15 16.06
N TYR A 29 22.80 -3.39 16.83
CA TYR A 29 21.83 -2.45 16.28
C TYR A 29 22.50 -1.44 15.35
N ALA A 30 23.59 -0.80 15.80
CA ALA A 30 24.32 0.16 14.98
C ALA A 30 24.95 -0.50 13.75
N ILE A 31 25.50 -1.71 13.88
CA ILE A 31 26.09 -2.43 12.75
C ILE A 31 25.05 -2.71 11.66
N VAL A 32 23.87 -3.25 12.01
CA VAL A 32 22.83 -3.55 11.00
C VAL A 32 22.11 -2.30 10.49
N HIS A 33 22.05 -1.23 11.30
CA HIS A 33 21.60 0.10 10.87
C HIS A 33 22.53 0.69 9.81
N GLU A 34 23.85 0.60 10.01
CA GLU A 34 24.84 1.04 9.02
C GLU A 34 24.81 0.16 7.75
N MET A 35 24.64 -1.16 7.89
CA MET A 35 24.41 -2.05 6.73
C MET A 35 23.19 -1.59 5.89
N LEU A 36 22.13 -1.11 6.54
CA LEU A 36 20.95 -0.60 5.85
C LEU A 36 21.22 0.76 5.19
N LYS A 37 22.02 1.63 5.83
CA LYS A 37 22.47 2.90 5.24
C LYS A 37 23.33 2.70 4.00
N ASP A 38 24.21 1.70 4.04
CA ASP A 38 25.10 1.33 2.93
C ASP A 38 24.40 0.48 1.85
N THR A 39 23.12 0.13 2.04
CA THR A 39 22.33 -0.58 1.03
C THR A 39 21.83 0.42 0.00
N HIS A 40 22.36 0.34 -1.22
CA HIS A 40 21.92 1.15 -2.36
C HIS A 40 20.97 0.33 -3.25
N PRO A 41 19.67 0.71 -3.36
CA PRO A 41 18.72 -0.05 -4.17
C PRO A 41 19.12 -0.09 -5.65
N GLN A 42 19.20 -1.28 -6.23
CA GLN A 42 19.66 -1.52 -7.60
C GLN A 42 18.86 -0.76 -8.66
N TYR A 43 17.56 -0.61 -8.44
CA TYR A 43 16.61 0.07 -9.33
C TYR A 43 16.07 1.36 -8.72
N ALA A 44 16.84 2.03 -7.86
CA ALA A 44 16.55 3.41 -7.49
C ALA A 44 16.45 4.29 -8.75
N TYR A 45 15.40 5.10 -8.85
CA TYR A 45 15.16 5.95 -10.00
C TYR A 45 16.28 6.98 -10.15
N ARG A 46 16.69 7.22 -11.40
CA ARG A 46 17.67 8.25 -11.76
C ARG A 46 17.05 9.18 -12.79
N SER A 47 17.04 10.49 -12.51
CA SER A 47 16.57 11.48 -13.47
C SER A 47 17.50 11.56 -14.68
N GLY A 48 16.97 12.01 -15.82
CA GLY A 48 17.74 12.17 -17.06
C GLY A 48 18.01 10.88 -17.84
N MET A 49 17.35 9.77 -17.50
CA MET A 49 17.36 8.56 -18.33
C MET A 49 16.83 8.85 -19.73
N SER A 50 17.45 8.23 -20.75
CA SER A 50 16.87 8.20 -22.09
C SER A 50 15.57 7.38 -22.08
N ALA A 51 14.73 7.51 -23.12
CA ALA A 51 13.50 6.71 -23.23
C ALA A 51 13.77 5.19 -23.20
N GLN A 52 14.89 4.77 -23.80
CA GLN A 52 15.32 3.37 -23.80
C GLN A 52 15.76 2.93 -22.39
N ASP A 53 16.59 3.72 -21.71
CA ASP A 53 17.05 3.41 -20.35
C ASP A 53 15.88 3.39 -19.37
N PHE A 54 14.91 4.29 -19.54
CA PHE A 54 13.69 4.34 -18.72
C PHE A 54 12.88 3.05 -18.88
N THR A 55 12.69 2.57 -20.12
CA THR A 55 11.99 1.31 -20.38
C THR A 55 12.73 0.12 -19.77
N GLN A 56 14.05 0.06 -19.93
CA GLN A 56 14.89 -0.98 -19.32
C GLN A 56 14.82 -0.95 -17.79
N TRP A 57 14.83 0.24 -17.19
CA TRP A 57 14.66 0.42 -15.76
C TRP A 57 13.28 -0.08 -15.29
N GLN A 58 12.19 0.27 -15.98
CA GLN A 58 10.85 -0.24 -15.64
C GLN A 58 10.77 -1.77 -15.72
N ASP A 59 11.35 -2.37 -16.76
CA ASP A 59 11.38 -3.82 -16.91
C ASP A 59 12.24 -4.49 -15.82
N GLY A 60 13.33 -3.85 -15.40
CA GLY A 60 14.16 -4.26 -14.27
C GLY A 60 13.42 -4.21 -12.92
N VAL A 61 12.68 -3.13 -12.64
CA VAL A 61 11.80 -3.02 -11.47
C VAL A 61 10.78 -4.15 -11.47
N ARG A 62 10.15 -4.42 -12.62
CA ARG A 62 9.20 -5.52 -12.75
C ARG A 62 9.84 -6.88 -12.51
N ALA A 63 11.01 -7.14 -13.09
CA ALA A 63 11.72 -8.41 -12.88
C ALA A 63 12.07 -8.64 -11.41
N ALA A 64 12.57 -7.62 -10.72
CA ALA A 64 12.84 -7.70 -9.28
C ALA A 64 11.55 -7.89 -8.46
N MET A 65 10.44 -7.22 -8.81
CA MET A 65 9.15 -7.43 -8.15
C MET A 65 8.67 -8.88 -8.30
N VAL A 66 8.79 -9.47 -9.50
CA VAL A 66 8.49 -10.90 -9.74
C VAL A 66 9.34 -11.79 -8.83
N GLU A 67 10.66 -11.53 -8.76
CA GLU A 67 11.60 -12.31 -7.96
C GLU A 67 11.25 -12.31 -6.47
N ILE A 68 10.97 -11.14 -5.88
CA ILE A 68 10.76 -11.02 -4.44
C ILE A 68 9.32 -11.36 -3.99
N MET A 69 8.33 -11.19 -4.88
CA MET A 69 6.93 -11.53 -4.58
C MET A 69 6.63 -13.02 -4.72
N LYS A 70 7.46 -13.76 -5.48
CA LYS A 70 7.46 -15.23 -5.56
C LYS A 70 6.07 -15.83 -5.81
N PHE A 71 5.32 -15.26 -6.74
CA PHE A 71 4.00 -15.78 -7.11
C PHE A 71 4.13 -17.23 -7.61
N PRO A 72 3.41 -18.19 -7.02
CA PRO A 72 3.45 -19.57 -7.47
C PRO A 72 2.64 -19.77 -8.76
N GLU A 73 3.03 -20.76 -9.56
CA GLU A 73 2.19 -21.27 -10.64
C GLU A 73 1.28 -22.39 -10.10
N ILE A 74 0.05 -22.05 -9.74
CA ILE A 74 -0.95 -23.02 -9.28
C ILE A 74 -1.87 -23.41 -10.44
N LYS A 75 -2.08 -24.72 -10.64
CA LYS A 75 -2.94 -25.26 -11.71
C LYS A 75 -4.06 -26.12 -11.13
N GLY A 76 -5.14 -26.26 -11.89
CA GLY A 76 -6.23 -27.20 -11.58
C GLY A 76 -7.15 -26.79 -10.42
N GLN A 77 -7.13 -25.53 -10.00
CA GLN A 77 -8.15 -25.02 -9.08
C GLN A 77 -9.45 -24.68 -9.85
N PRO A 78 -10.63 -24.80 -9.23
CA PRO A 78 -11.90 -24.41 -9.85
C PRO A 78 -11.95 -22.91 -10.15
N SER A 79 -12.78 -22.53 -11.13
CA SER A 79 -13.09 -21.12 -11.41
C SER A 79 -13.87 -20.48 -10.26
N PRO A 80 -13.80 -19.14 -10.09
CA PRO A 80 -14.59 -18.43 -9.09
C PRO A 80 -16.10 -18.65 -9.25
N VAL A 81 -16.83 -18.67 -8.13
CA VAL A 81 -18.28 -18.94 -8.08
C VAL A 81 -18.99 -17.84 -7.30
N CYS A 82 -20.10 -17.33 -7.85
CA CYS A 82 -21.00 -16.42 -7.13
C CYS A 82 -21.84 -17.21 -6.13
N VAL A 83 -21.70 -16.91 -4.84
CA VAL A 83 -22.38 -17.63 -3.74
C VAL A 83 -23.54 -16.86 -3.13
N LYS A 84 -23.63 -15.55 -3.39
CA LYS A 84 -24.74 -14.69 -2.93
C LYS A 84 -24.96 -13.55 -3.90
N THR A 85 -26.24 -13.22 -4.15
CA THR A 85 -26.65 -12.02 -4.89
C THR A 85 -27.79 -11.34 -4.13
N GLU A 86 -27.66 -10.05 -3.86
CA GLU A 86 -28.62 -9.23 -3.13
C GLU A 86 -28.93 -7.95 -3.90
N LYS A 87 -30.21 -7.61 -4.00
CA LYS A 87 -30.65 -6.33 -4.54
C LYS A 87 -30.50 -5.25 -3.46
N LYS A 88 -29.83 -4.16 -3.80
CA LYS A 88 -29.69 -2.94 -2.97
C LYS A 88 -30.34 -1.77 -3.70
N GLU A 89 -30.38 -0.60 -3.06
CA GLU A 89 -30.93 0.60 -3.69
C GLU A 89 -30.00 1.12 -4.80
N GLY A 90 -30.39 0.89 -6.06
CA GLY A 90 -29.66 1.36 -7.26
C GLY A 90 -28.48 0.48 -7.70
N TYR A 91 -28.18 -0.61 -7.00
CA TYR A 91 -27.13 -1.56 -7.37
C TYR A 91 -27.41 -2.99 -6.88
N ILE A 92 -26.63 -3.94 -7.36
CA ILE A 92 -26.63 -5.35 -6.94
C ILE A 92 -25.32 -5.62 -6.21
N LEU A 93 -25.40 -6.27 -5.05
CA LEU A 93 -24.25 -6.78 -4.32
C LEU A 93 -24.13 -8.28 -4.56
N GLU A 94 -22.98 -8.72 -5.06
CA GLU A 94 -22.64 -10.13 -5.20
C GLU A 94 -21.47 -10.49 -4.27
N LYS A 95 -21.50 -11.69 -3.71
CA LYS A 95 -20.36 -12.29 -3.02
C LYS A 95 -19.86 -13.47 -3.83
N TRP A 96 -18.56 -13.50 -4.05
CA TRP A 96 -17.89 -14.52 -4.83
C TRP A 96 -16.88 -15.27 -3.96
N GLU A 97 -16.77 -16.56 -4.20
CA GLU A 97 -15.66 -17.41 -3.74
C GLU A 97 -14.67 -17.64 -4.87
N PHE A 98 -13.38 -17.71 -4.55
CA PHE A 98 -12.33 -18.18 -5.45
C PHE A 98 -11.33 -19.05 -4.70
N TYR A 99 -10.60 -19.88 -5.46
CA TYR A 99 -9.82 -21.00 -4.92
C TYR A 99 -8.34 -20.82 -5.31
N PRO A 100 -7.56 -20.00 -4.59
CA PRO A 100 -6.18 -19.65 -4.99
C PRO A 100 -5.17 -20.79 -4.81
N PHE A 101 -5.45 -21.75 -3.91
CA PHE A 101 -4.59 -22.88 -3.59
C PHE A 101 -5.41 -24.13 -3.22
N PRO A 102 -4.82 -25.34 -3.28
CA PRO A 102 -5.43 -26.53 -2.71
C PRO A 102 -5.79 -26.31 -1.23
N LYS A 103 -7.04 -26.65 -0.87
CA LYS A 103 -7.59 -26.50 0.49
C LYS A 103 -7.73 -25.03 0.95
N SER A 104 -7.73 -24.09 0.02
CA SER A 104 -7.88 -22.66 0.33
C SER A 104 -9.03 -22.07 -0.47
N VAL A 105 -9.81 -21.23 0.21
CA VAL A 105 -10.86 -20.39 -0.38
C VAL A 105 -10.65 -18.98 0.13
N SER A 106 -10.94 -18.00 -0.72
CA SER A 106 -11.04 -16.60 -0.35
C SER A 106 -12.26 -16.00 -1.04
N THR A 107 -12.68 -14.82 -0.58
CA THR A 107 -13.91 -14.17 -1.04
C THR A 107 -13.67 -12.73 -1.43
N PHE A 108 -14.51 -12.22 -2.33
CA PHE A 108 -14.58 -10.80 -2.66
C PHE A 108 -16.04 -10.39 -2.89
N LEU A 109 -16.30 -9.09 -2.74
CA LEU A 109 -17.60 -8.50 -2.99
C LEU A 109 -17.58 -7.73 -4.32
N VAL A 110 -18.69 -7.77 -5.06
CA VAL A 110 -18.86 -7.06 -6.33
C VAL A 110 -20.13 -6.23 -6.25
N LEU A 111 -20.00 -4.91 -6.45
CA LEU A 111 -21.12 -3.98 -6.51
C LEU A 111 -21.32 -3.58 -7.97
N LYS A 112 -22.48 -3.92 -8.53
CA LYS A 112 -22.84 -3.70 -9.94
C LYS A 112 -23.99 -2.70 -10.02
N PRO A 113 -23.88 -1.58 -10.76
CA PRO A 113 -25.00 -0.68 -10.98
C PRO A 113 -26.23 -1.43 -11.55
N GLU A 114 -27.44 -1.12 -11.09
CA GLU A 114 -28.64 -1.92 -11.42
C GLU A 114 -29.00 -1.91 -12.92
N HIS A 115 -28.66 -0.84 -13.63
CA HIS A 115 -29.05 -0.63 -15.03
C HIS A 115 -27.84 -0.54 -15.97
N LEU A 116 -26.91 -1.49 -15.85
CA LEU A 116 -25.79 -1.62 -16.79
C LEU A 116 -26.30 -1.91 -18.22
N LYS A 117 -26.06 -0.98 -19.14
CA LYS A 117 -26.39 -1.12 -20.57
C LYS A 117 -25.25 -1.73 -21.40
N GLY A 118 -24.06 -1.81 -20.83
CA GLY A 118 -22.84 -2.31 -21.45
C GLY A 118 -21.70 -2.35 -20.44
N ALA A 119 -20.49 -2.64 -20.92
CA ALA A 119 -19.32 -2.66 -20.06
C ALA A 119 -19.00 -1.25 -19.51
N VAL A 120 -18.71 -1.16 -18.22
CA VAL A 120 -18.30 0.08 -17.53
C VAL A 120 -16.92 -0.09 -16.90
N PRO A 121 -16.22 0.98 -16.50
CA PRO A 121 -14.99 0.86 -15.73
C PRO A 121 -15.18 -0.01 -14.48
N GLY A 122 -14.16 -0.81 -14.16
CA GLY A 122 -14.10 -1.61 -12.94
C GLY A 122 -13.07 -1.03 -11.97
N VAL A 123 -13.39 -0.95 -10.68
CA VAL A 123 -12.49 -0.44 -9.64
C VAL A 123 -12.25 -1.52 -8.60
N LEU A 124 -11.02 -2.04 -8.52
CA LEU A 124 -10.58 -2.93 -7.45
C LEU A 124 -10.24 -2.09 -6.21
N CYS A 125 -10.98 -2.26 -5.13
CA CYS A 125 -10.89 -1.50 -3.89
C CYS A 125 -10.19 -2.35 -2.82
N ILE A 126 -9.04 -1.88 -2.33
CA ILE A 126 -8.23 -2.59 -1.34
C ILE A 126 -8.20 -1.81 -0.01
N PRO A 127 -8.59 -2.43 1.12
CA PRO A 127 -8.78 -1.73 2.39
C PRO A 127 -7.46 -1.40 3.10
N GLY A 128 -7.56 -0.58 4.15
CA GLY A 128 -6.45 -0.30 5.08
C GLY A 128 -6.30 -1.37 6.16
N SER A 129 -5.33 -1.16 7.07
CA SER A 129 -5.17 -2.02 8.25
C SER A 129 -6.40 -1.94 9.16
N GLY A 130 -6.83 -3.08 9.72
CA GLY A 130 -7.99 -3.17 10.62
C GLY A 130 -9.34 -3.00 9.91
N ARG A 131 -9.37 -3.06 8.58
CA ARG A 131 -10.56 -2.85 7.75
C ARG A 131 -10.81 -4.03 6.81
N THR A 132 -12.01 -4.04 6.24
CA THR A 132 -12.63 -5.21 5.60
C THR A 132 -13.33 -4.83 4.29
N LYS A 133 -13.56 -5.82 3.43
CA LYS A 133 -14.36 -5.63 2.20
C LYS A 133 -15.80 -5.23 2.50
N GLU A 134 -16.39 -5.69 3.60
CA GLU A 134 -17.74 -5.30 4.03
C GLU A 134 -17.80 -3.80 4.34
N GLY A 135 -16.83 -3.29 5.11
CA GLY A 135 -16.71 -1.85 5.39
C GLY A 135 -16.58 -1.01 4.11
N LEU A 136 -15.77 -1.48 3.14
CA LEU A 136 -15.66 -0.83 1.82
C LEU A 136 -16.98 -0.83 1.05
N ALA A 137 -17.75 -1.92 1.12
CA ALA A 137 -19.04 -2.07 0.47
C ALA A 137 -20.18 -1.30 1.15
N GLY A 138 -19.94 -0.74 2.35
CA GLY A 138 -20.97 -0.09 3.15
C GLY A 138 -21.93 -1.10 3.80
N GLU A 139 -21.41 -2.27 4.16
CA GLU A 139 -22.16 -3.36 4.78
C GLU A 139 -21.62 -3.64 6.20
N PRO A 140 -22.46 -4.18 7.11
CA PRO A 140 -21.97 -4.66 8.40
C PRO A 140 -20.96 -5.78 8.22
N GLY A 141 -20.05 -5.92 9.19
CA GLY A 141 -19.06 -7.00 9.18
C GLY A 141 -19.71 -8.38 9.32
N ILE A 142 -18.99 -9.43 8.92
CA ILE A 142 -19.49 -10.82 9.02
C ILE A 142 -19.83 -11.26 10.45
N CYS A 143 -19.28 -10.57 11.45
CA CYS A 143 -19.77 -10.57 12.81
C CYS A 143 -19.63 -9.18 13.46
N ASP A 144 -20.35 -8.97 14.56
CA ASP A 144 -20.48 -7.66 15.22
C ASP A 144 -19.13 -7.03 15.60
N LYS A 145 -18.18 -7.80 16.12
CA LYS A 145 -16.85 -7.30 16.54
C LYS A 145 -15.98 -6.83 15.37
N LEU A 146 -16.28 -7.27 14.15
CA LEU A 146 -15.55 -6.91 12.93
C LEU A 146 -16.26 -5.79 12.15
N THR A 147 -17.36 -5.27 12.67
CA THR A 147 -18.13 -4.20 12.01
C THR A 147 -17.40 -2.86 12.14
N GLU A 148 -17.17 -2.20 11.00
CA GLU A 148 -16.63 -0.84 10.91
C GLU A 148 -17.74 0.22 10.96
N ASP A 149 -17.35 1.50 10.90
CA ASP A 149 -18.27 2.61 10.58
C ASP A 149 -18.65 2.59 9.09
N TYR A 150 -19.31 1.52 8.64
CA TYR A 150 -19.60 1.23 7.23
C TYR A 150 -20.55 2.25 6.58
N ASN A 151 -21.33 2.98 7.38
CA ASN A 151 -22.20 4.05 6.90
C ASN A 151 -21.43 5.33 6.54
N ASN A 152 -20.17 5.46 6.96
CA ASN A 152 -19.37 6.63 6.74
C ASN A 152 -18.76 6.61 5.32
N PRO A 153 -19.00 7.63 4.48
CA PRO A 153 -18.46 7.67 3.13
C PRO A 153 -16.92 7.70 3.12
N LYS A 154 -16.26 8.08 4.21
CA LYS A 154 -14.79 8.03 4.35
C LYS A 154 -14.24 6.60 4.48
N VAL A 155 -15.11 5.62 4.73
CA VAL A 155 -14.79 4.19 4.85
C VAL A 155 -15.25 3.43 3.60
N SER A 156 -16.47 3.68 3.15
CA SER A 156 -17.17 2.87 2.14
C SER A 156 -16.77 3.17 0.69
N MET A 157 -15.47 2.98 0.40
CA MET A 157 -14.86 3.23 -0.92
C MET A 157 -15.64 2.57 -2.07
N ALA A 158 -15.93 1.27 -1.97
CA ALA A 158 -16.59 0.52 -3.04
C ALA A 158 -18.04 0.98 -3.25
N LEU A 159 -18.74 1.33 -2.17
CA LEU A 159 -20.08 1.94 -2.25
C LEU A 159 -20.04 3.30 -2.97
N ASN A 160 -19.01 4.10 -2.74
CA ASN A 160 -18.86 5.38 -3.44
C ASN A 160 -18.59 5.16 -4.93
N MET A 161 -17.76 4.16 -5.29
CA MET A 161 -17.47 3.85 -6.69
C MET A 161 -18.71 3.37 -7.46
N VAL A 162 -19.56 2.51 -6.86
CA VAL A 162 -20.78 2.04 -7.55
C VAL A 162 -21.79 3.15 -7.77
N LYS A 163 -21.86 4.14 -6.86
CA LYS A 163 -22.70 5.34 -7.01
C LYS A 163 -22.27 6.24 -8.17
N GLU A 164 -21.03 6.14 -8.63
CA GLU A 164 -20.54 6.80 -9.85
C GLU A 164 -20.83 6.01 -11.14
N GLY A 165 -21.49 4.86 -11.04
CA GLY A 165 -21.82 4.00 -12.18
C GLY A 165 -20.68 3.07 -12.60
N TYR A 166 -19.65 2.92 -11.78
CA TYR A 166 -18.58 1.94 -11.97
C TYR A 166 -18.96 0.59 -11.35
N VAL A 167 -18.35 -0.49 -11.81
CA VAL A 167 -18.37 -1.75 -11.06
C VAL A 167 -17.29 -1.67 -10.00
N ALA A 168 -17.64 -1.87 -8.73
CA ALA A 168 -16.68 -1.87 -7.64
C ALA A 168 -16.45 -3.31 -7.16
N VAL A 169 -15.18 -3.70 -6.98
CA VAL A 169 -14.81 -5.01 -6.45
C VAL A 169 -14.01 -4.79 -5.18
N ALA A 170 -14.52 -5.25 -4.04
CA ALA A 170 -13.88 -5.09 -2.75
C ALA A 170 -13.27 -6.42 -2.28
N VAL A 171 -11.99 -6.38 -1.91
CA VAL A 171 -11.22 -7.53 -1.40
C VAL A 171 -10.88 -7.34 0.08
N ASP A 172 -10.62 -8.44 0.78
CA ASP A 172 -10.01 -8.39 2.11
C ASP A 172 -8.49 -8.42 2.00
N ASN A 173 -7.83 -7.77 2.94
CA ASN A 173 -6.41 -8.02 3.20
C ASN A 173 -6.24 -9.38 3.90
N ALA A 174 -5.17 -10.12 3.60
CA ALA A 174 -4.89 -11.38 4.27
C ALA A 174 -4.85 -11.22 5.81
N ALA A 175 -5.53 -12.12 6.53
CA ALA A 175 -5.77 -12.12 7.99
C ALA A 175 -6.84 -11.14 8.51
N ALA A 176 -7.52 -10.38 7.64
CA ALA A 176 -8.57 -9.44 8.03
C ALA A 176 -9.97 -9.85 7.57
N GLY A 177 -10.99 -9.30 8.20
CA GLY A 177 -12.39 -9.48 7.80
C GLY A 177 -12.82 -10.94 7.85
N GLU A 178 -13.39 -11.43 6.75
CA GLU A 178 -13.78 -12.85 6.66
C GLU A 178 -12.59 -13.81 6.65
N ALA A 179 -11.38 -13.31 6.35
CA ALA A 179 -10.14 -14.06 6.40
C ALA A 179 -9.43 -13.98 7.78
N SER A 180 -10.09 -13.46 8.82
CA SER A 180 -9.57 -13.46 10.19
C SER A 180 -9.64 -14.84 10.86
N ASP A 181 -9.08 -14.97 12.06
CA ASP A 181 -9.13 -16.19 12.87
C ASP A 181 -10.09 -16.01 14.06
N LEU A 182 -9.57 -15.81 15.27
CA LEU A 182 -10.34 -15.75 16.51
C LEU A 182 -10.79 -14.33 16.91
N GLU A 183 -10.48 -13.32 16.11
CA GLU A 183 -10.76 -11.92 16.43
C GLU A 183 -12.25 -11.61 16.57
N CYS A 184 -13.08 -12.37 15.86
CA CYS A 184 -14.53 -12.32 15.97
C CYS A 184 -15.06 -12.60 17.39
N TYR A 185 -14.25 -13.19 18.28
CA TYR A 185 -14.60 -13.50 19.66
C TYR A 185 -14.06 -12.50 20.69
N ASP A 186 -13.03 -11.72 20.36
CA ASP A 186 -12.40 -10.79 21.31
C ASP A 186 -11.82 -9.54 20.64
N LYS A 187 -10.74 -9.70 19.87
CA LYS A 187 -9.86 -8.60 19.43
C LYS A 187 -10.43 -7.67 18.36
N GLY A 188 -11.52 -8.06 17.68
CA GLY A 188 -12.18 -7.21 16.70
C GLY A 188 -11.24 -6.80 15.55
N TRP A 189 -11.14 -5.49 15.29
CA TRP A 189 -10.30 -4.94 14.23
C TRP A 189 -8.78 -5.16 14.42
N ASN A 190 -8.33 -5.54 15.62
CA ASN A 190 -6.91 -5.75 15.92
C ASN A 190 -6.47 -7.17 15.51
N TYR A 191 -6.48 -7.42 14.20
CA TYR A 191 -6.11 -8.70 13.60
C TYR A 191 -4.64 -9.07 13.82
N ASP A 192 -4.36 -10.36 14.02
CA ASP A 192 -3.00 -10.89 14.13
C ASP A 192 -2.38 -11.12 12.75
N TYR A 193 -2.10 -10.02 12.04
CA TYR A 193 -1.38 -10.06 10.76
C TYR A 193 0.03 -10.66 10.92
N ASP A 194 0.65 -10.45 12.07
CA ASP A 194 2.06 -10.77 12.30
C ASP A 194 2.28 -12.28 12.42
N VAL A 195 1.38 -13.02 13.08
CA VAL A 195 1.51 -14.48 13.15
C VAL A 195 1.40 -15.12 11.76
N VAL A 196 0.48 -14.66 10.92
CA VAL A 196 0.34 -15.13 9.52
C VAL A 196 1.59 -14.77 8.72
N SER A 197 2.08 -13.53 8.87
CA SER A 197 3.32 -13.07 8.24
C SER A 197 4.49 -13.95 8.62
N ARG A 198 4.60 -14.36 9.88
CA ARG A 198 5.66 -15.24 10.37
C ARG A 198 5.63 -16.61 9.67
N PHE A 199 4.48 -17.25 9.53
CA PHE A 199 4.38 -18.52 8.78
C PHE A 199 4.85 -18.36 7.33
N LEU A 200 4.44 -17.28 6.67
CA LEU A 200 4.83 -17.01 5.27
C LEU A 200 6.34 -16.79 5.14
N LEU A 201 6.94 -16.02 6.05
CA LEU A 201 8.38 -15.78 6.08
C LEU A 201 9.19 -17.07 6.27
N GLU A 202 8.75 -17.97 7.16
CA GLU A 202 9.39 -19.28 7.36
C GLU A 202 9.33 -20.17 6.12
N LEU A 203 8.28 -20.03 5.30
CA LEU A 203 8.14 -20.73 4.01
C LEU A 203 8.87 -20.03 2.86
N GLY A 204 9.67 -19.00 3.16
CA GLY A 204 10.41 -18.24 2.16
C GLY A 204 9.55 -17.28 1.32
N TRP A 205 8.33 -16.98 1.78
CA TRP A 205 7.40 -16.02 1.18
C TRP A 205 7.23 -14.78 2.08
N SER A 206 6.16 -14.00 1.89
CA SER A 206 5.85 -12.81 2.69
C SER A 206 4.34 -12.53 2.70
N TRP A 207 3.87 -11.75 3.66
CA TRP A 207 2.46 -11.32 3.71
C TRP A 207 2.06 -10.55 2.45
N LEU A 208 2.89 -9.61 2.00
CA LEU A 208 2.61 -8.85 0.78
C LEU A 208 2.62 -9.73 -0.47
N GLY A 209 3.55 -10.69 -0.56
CA GLY A 209 3.58 -11.65 -1.68
C GLY A 209 2.32 -12.52 -1.72
N TYR A 210 1.84 -12.98 -0.55
CA TYR A 210 0.62 -13.76 -0.44
C TYR A 210 -0.64 -12.96 -0.80
N THR A 211 -0.85 -11.80 -0.18
CA THR A 211 -2.07 -11.01 -0.40
C THR A 211 -2.12 -10.48 -1.83
N SER A 212 -0.98 -10.07 -2.41
CA SER A 212 -0.92 -9.63 -3.80
C SER A 212 -1.21 -10.77 -4.78
N TYR A 213 -0.79 -12.00 -4.46
CA TYR A 213 -1.11 -13.16 -5.30
C TYR A 213 -2.62 -13.43 -5.31
N LEU A 214 -3.29 -13.32 -4.16
CA LEU A 214 -4.75 -13.42 -4.06
C LEU A 214 -5.45 -12.33 -4.87
N ASP A 215 -5.06 -11.06 -4.66
CA ASP A 215 -5.66 -9.91 -5.35
C ASP A 215 -5.46 -9.98 -6.87
N MET A 216 -4.33 -10.54 -7.32
CA MET A 216 -4.10 -10.80 -8.74
C MET A 216 -5.11 -11.78 -9.34
N GLN A 217 -5.59 -12.77 -8.57
CA GLN A 217 -6.64 -13.70 -9.05
C GLN A 217 -7.97 -12.97 -9.24
N VAL A 218 -8.30 -12.05 -8.32
CA VAL A 218 -9.49 -11.21 -8.42
C VAL A 218 -9.39 -10.26 -9.62
N LEU A 219 -8.23 -9.64 -9.84
CA LEU A 219 -7.97 -8.82 -11.03
C LEU A 219 -8.14 -9.62 -12.33
N ASN A 220 -7.62 -10.85 -12.38
CA ASN A 220 -7.81 -11.73 -13.54
C ASN A 220 -9.28 -12.07 -13.76
N TRP A 221 -10.03 -12.37 -12.71
CA TRP A 221 -11.48 -12.55 -12.79
C TRP A 221 -12.18 -11.30 -13.34
N MET A 222 -11.79 -10.09 -12.90
CA MET A 222 -12.36 -8.83 -13.40
C MET A 222 -12.16 -8.68 -14.92
N LYS A 223 -10.98 -9.07 -15.42
CA LYS A 223 -10.65 -9.01 -16.86
C LYS A 223 -11.50 -9.94 -17.73
N ASP A 224 -12.15 -10.94 -17.13
CA ASP A 224 -12.99 -11.92 -17.81
C ASP A 224 -14.50 -11.56 -17.76
N GLN A 225 -14.88 -10.50 -17.03
CA GLN A 225 -16.28 -10.08 -16.93
C GLN A 225 -16.70 -9.23 -18.13
N SER A 226 -17.72 -9.68 -18.86
CA SER A 226 -18.25 -8.95 -20.04
C SER A 226 -18.82 -7.55 -19.74
N TYR A 227 -19.19 -7.31 -18.47
CA TYR A 227 -19.72 -6.03 -18.00
C TYR A 227 -18.64 -5.11 -17.40
N ILE A 228 -17.38 -5.56 -17.33
CA ILE A 228 -16.23 -4.73 -16.94
C ILE A 228 -15.43 -4.39 -18.20
N ARG A 229 -15.15 -3.10 -18.40
CA ARG A 229 -14.25 -2.64 -19.47
C ARG A 229 -12.82 -3.01 -19.11
N LYS A 230 -12.31 -4.05 -19.77
CA LYS A 230 -10.95 -4.57 -19.57
C LYS A 230 -9.85 -3.49 -19.72
N ASP A 231 -10.07 -2.50 -20.59
CA ASP A 231 -9.16 -1.36 -20.83
C ASP A 231 -9.34 -0.18 -19.85
N ARG A 232 -10.23 -0.31 -18.86
CA ARG A 232 -10.57 0.72 -17.85
C ARG A 232 -10.69 0.11 -16.46
N ILE A 233 -9.80 -0.82 -16.11
CA ILE A 233 -9.68 -1.33 -14.75
C ILE A 233 -8.77 -0.39 -13.94
N VAL A 234 -9.28 0.10 -12.82
CA VAL A 234 -8.56 0.94 -11.86
C VAL A 234 -8.29 0.13 -10.60
N ILE A 235 -7.14 0.34 -9.97
CA ILE A 235 -6.89 -0.19 -8.61
C ILE A 235 -6.80 0.98 -7.64
N SER A 236 -7.55 0.89 -6.55
CA SER A 236 -7.68 1.93 -5.52
C SER A 236 -7.33 1.35 -4.16
N GLY A 237 -6.18 1.76 -3.62
CA GLY A 237 -5.68 1.32 -2.33
C GLY A 237 -5.80 2.42 -1.27
N PHE A 238 -6.29 2.06 -0.08
CA PHE A 238 -6.26 2.94 1.09
C PHE A 238 -5.28 2.43 2.13
N SER A 239 -4.38 3.29 2.63
CA SER A 239 -3.41 2.93 3.68
C SER A 239 -2.61 1.69 3.26
N LEU A 240 -2.62 0.63 4.06
CA LEU A 240 -2.04 -0.69 3.77
C LEU A 240 -2.37 -1.22 2.36
N GLY A 241 -3.58 -0.98 1.83
CA GLY A 241 -4.01 -1.44 0.51
C GLY A 241 -3.22 -0.85 -0.66
N THR A 242 -2.41 0.19 -0.43
CA THR A 242 -1.51 0.73 -1.46
C THR A 242 -0.34 -0.21 -1.77
N GLU A 243 0.04 -1.09 -0.85
CA GLU A 243 1.13 -2.05 -1.07
C GLU A 243 0.80 -3.10 -2.14
N PRO A 244 -0.30 -3.89 -2.03
CA PRO A 244 -0.67 -4.80 -3.11
C PRO A 244 -1.04 -4.07 -4.40
N MET A 245 -1.60 -2.84 -4.33
CA MET A 245 -1.82 -2.02 -5.52
C MET A 245 -0.51 -1.79 -6.29
N MET A 246 0.59 -1.46 -5.61
CA MET A 246 1.90 -1.30 -6.23
C MET A 246 2.37 -2.60 -6.89
N VAL A 247 2.23 -3.74 -6.20
CA VAL A 247 2.62 -5.05 -6.75
C VAL A 247 1.83 -5.37 -8.02
N LEU A 248 0.49 -5.31 -7.97
CA LEU A 248 -0.37 -5.57 -9.12
C LEU A 248 -0.05 -4.61 -10.27
N GLY A 249 0.13 -3.32 -9.97
CA GLY A 249 0.46 -2.30 -10.96
C GLY A 249 1.79 -2.55 -11.69
N VAL A 250 2.82 -3.03 -10.98
CA VAL A 250 4.10 -3.38 -11.60
C VAL A 250 4.00 -4.64 -12.44
N LEU A 251 3.29 -5.66 -11.95
CA LEU A 251 3.21 -6.96 -12.60
C LEU A 251 2.30 -6.94 -13.85
N ASP A 252 1.26 -6.11 -13.84
CA ASP A 252 0.24 -6.05 -14.89
C ASP A 252 0.18 -4.67 -15.54
N LYS A 253 0.68 -4.58 -16.77
CA LYS A 253 0.75 -3.32 -17.54
C LYS A 253 -0.61 -2.90 -18.11
N ASP A 254 -1.64 -3.76 -18.10
CA ASP A 254 -2.96 -3.46 -18.69
C ASP A 254 -3.89 -2.72 -17.73
N ILE A 255 -3.54 -2.61 -16.45
CA ILE A 255 -4.28 -1.77 -15.49
C ILE A 255 -4.26 -0.33 -16.00
N TYR A 256 -5.43 0.32 -15.99
CA TYR A 256 -5.59 1.64 -16.58
C TYR A 256 -5.07 2.75 -15.68
N ALA A 257 -5.45 2.76 -14.40
CA ALA A 257 -5.12 3.86 -13.49
C ALA A 257 -5.04 3.41 -12.02
N PHE A 258 -4.47 4.27 -11.16
CA PHE A 258 -4.21 3.99 -9.75
C PHE A 258 -4.67 5.11 -8.82
N VAL A 259 -5.24 4.74 -7.68
CA VAL A 259 -5.52 5.67 -6.58
C VAL A 259 -4.65 5.28 -5.38
N TYR A 260 -3.61 6.07 -5.13
CA TYR A 260 -2.70 5.90 -4.00
C TYR A 260 -3.19 6.78 -2.83
N ASN A 261 -4.03 6.22 -1.95
CA ASN A 261 -4.54 6.94 -0.79
C ASN A 261 -3.80 6.53 0.50
N ASP A 262 -2.51 6.86 0.51
CA ASP A 262 -1.63 6.92 1.67
C ASP A 262 -0.56 7.97 1.36
N PHE A 263 0.25 8.37 2.34
CA PHE A 263 1.40 9.23 2.04
C PHE A 263 2.49 8.42 1.30
N LEU A 264 3.15 9.03 0.33
CA LEU A 264 4.27 8.39 -0.37
C LEU A 264 5.48 8.32 0.56
N CYS A 265 5.91 7.10 0.88
CA CYS A 265 6.92 6.86 1.90
C CYS A 265 8.19 6.24 1.33
N GLN A 266 9.34 6.88 1.54
CA GLN A 266 10.66 6.25 1.39
C GLN A 266 10.93 5.40 2.65
N THR A 267 10.56 4.12 2.61
CA THR A 267 10.51 3.26 3.81
C THR A 267 11.88 2.86 4.37
N GLN A 268 12.89 2.76 3.51
CA GLN A 268 14.27 2.52 3.94
C GLN A 268 14.83 3.70 4.73
N GLU A 269 14.66 4.93 4.23
CA GLU A 269 15.07 6.15 4.92
C GLU A 269 14.33 6.27 6.24
N ARG A 270 13.01 6.01 6.28
CA ARG A 270 12.24 5.96 7.53
C ARG A 270 12.87 5.06 8.58
N ALA A 271 13.27 3.84 8.21
CA ALA A 271 13.91 2.89 9.13
C ALA A 271 15.30 3.35 9.59
N VAL A 272 16.02 4.08 8.75
CA VAL A 272 17.32 4.68 9.08
C VAL A 272 17.18 5.89 10.01
N VAL A 273 16.18 6.74 9.82
CA VAL A 273 16.09 8.01 10.56
C VAL A 273 15.27 7.92 11.85
N MET A 274 14.29 7.00 11.93
CA MET A 274 13.44 6.82 13.12
C MET A 274 14.14 6.00 14.22
N THR A 275 15.21 6.56 14.78
CA THR A 275 16.06 5.86 15.74
C THR A 275 15.88 6.36 17.17
N LYS A 276 15.13 7.45 17.43
CA LYS A 276 14.97 8.00 18.78
C LYS A 276 14.37 6.95 19.74
N PRO A 277 15.03 6.66 20.89
CA PRO A 277 14.47 5.73 21.87
C PRO A 277 13.12 6.21 22.41
N ASP A 278 12.21 5.27 22.59
CA ASP A 278 10.93 5.50 23.25
C ASP A 278 11.08 5.49 24.79
N LYS A 279 9.94 5.66 25.48
CA LYS A 279 9.86 5.65 26.95
C LYS A 279 10.30 4.33 27.59
N GLU A 280 10.28 3.23 26.84
CA GLU A 280 10.73 1.89 27.28
C GLU A 280 12.20 1.63 26.93
N ASN A 281 12.90 2.66 26.44
CA ASN A 281 14.28 2.59 25.95
C ASN A 281 14.46 1.60 24.81
N ARG A 282 13.46 1.50 23.93
CA ARG A 282 13.50 0.72 22.69
C ARG A 282 13.53 1.64 21.49
N ARG A 283 14.06 1.14 20.38
CA ARG A 283 13.99 1.78 19.07
C ARG A 283 13.00 0.97 18.24
N PRO A 284 11.69 1.25 18.33
CA PRO A 284 10.70 0.48 17.60
C PRO A 284 10.97 0.60 16.09
N PHE A 285 10.88 -0.51 15.38
CA PHE A 285 10.89 -0.46 13.92
C PHE A 285 9.64 0.30 13.44
N PRO A 286 9.68 1.02 12.30
CA PRO A 286 8.56 1.88 11.90
C PRO A 286 7.21 1.18 11.73
N ASN A 287 7.22 -0.13 11.43
CA ASN A 287 6.03 -0.97 11.27
C ASN A 287 6.33 -2.45 11.60
N SER A 288 5.31 -3.30 11.57
CA SER A 288 5.42 -4.71 11.93
C SER A 288 5.92 -5.61 10.79
N ILE A 289 6.09 -6.90 11.07
CA ILE A 289 6.61 -7.88 10.11
C ILE A 289 5.65 -8.18 8.95
N ARG A 290 4.39 -7.71 8.97
CA ARG A 290 3.52 -7.75 7.78
C ARG A 290 4.12 -6.99 6.59
N HIS A 291 4.92 -5.97 6.87
CA HIS A 291 5.60 -5.16 5.85
C HIS A 291 7.00 -5.70 5.51
N LEU A 292 7.38 -6.86 6.05
CA LEU A 292 8.68 -7.46 5.77
C LEU A 292 8.61 -8.29 4.48
N ILE A 293 9.27 -7.79 3.45
CA ILE A 293 9.56 -8.54 2.22
C ILE A 293 11.08 -8.71 2.13
N PRO A 294 11.62 -9.91 2.40
CA PRO A 294 13.06 -10.14 2.38
C PRO A 294 13.71 -9.72 1.06
N GLY A 295 14.68 -8.80 1.14
CA GLY A 295 15.42 -8.30 -0.02
C GLY A 295 14.82 -7.09 -0.76
N TYR A 296 13.64 -6.59 -0.36
CA TYR A 296 12.97 -5.47 -1.05
C TYR A 296 13.88 -4.24 -1.25
N TRP A 297 14.51 -3.77 -0.18
CA TRP A 297 15.40 -2.59 -0.22
C TRP A 297 16.73 -2.80 -0.96
N ARG A 298 17.05 -4.03 -1.38
CA ARG A 298 18.16 -4.25 -2.34
C ARG A 298 17.78 -3.79 -3.74
N TYR A 299 16.49 -3.64 -4.04
CA TYR A 299 15.98 -3.31 -5.37
C TYR A 299 15.42 -1.90 -5.45
N PHE A 300 14.50 -1.51 -4.56
CA PHE A 300 13.80 -0.23 -4.68
C PHE A 300 13.14 0.20 -3.37
N ASN A 301 12.62 1.44 -3.34
CA ASN A 301 11.64 1.93 -2.37
C ASN A 301 10.33 2.31 -3.07
N PHE A 302 9.29 2.66 -2.29
CA PHE A 302 7.96 2.96 -2.86
C PHE A 302 7.98 4.09 -3.90
N PRO A 303 8.73 5.21 -3.74
CA PRO A 303 8.82 6.24 -4.77
C PRO A 303 9.28 5.69 -6.13
N ASP A 304 10.26 4.78 -6.16
CA ASP A 304 10.76 4.16 -7.38
C ASP A 304 9.69 3.25 -8.02
N VAL A 305 8.98 2.48 -7.19
CA VAL A 305 7.93 1.56 -7.63
C VAL A 305 6.74 2.29 -8.22
N VAL A 306 6.24 3.35 -7.57
CA VAL A 306 5.13 4.13 -8.12
C VAL A 306 5.56 4.95 -9.34
N ALA A 307 6.82 5.40 -9.39
CA ALA A 307 7.38 6.03 -10.58
C ALA A 307 7.42 5.07 -11.78
N SER A 308 7.68 3.77 -11.55
CA SER A 308 7.68 2.78 -12.63
C SER A 308 6.28 2.47 -13.18
N LEU A 309 5.21 2.98 -12.56
CA LEU A 309 3.84 2.81 -13.06
C LEU A 309 3.52 3.71 -14.25
N ALA A 310 4.35 4.73 -14.51
CA ALA A 310 4.23 5.60 -15.66
C ALA A 310 4.15 4.80 -16.98
N PRO A 311 3.34 5.22 -17.97
CA PRO A 311 2.61 6.49 -18.03
C PRO A 311 1.19 6.44 -17.46
N ARG A 312 0.78 5.36 -16.77
CA ARG A 312 -0.63 5.16 -16.37
C ARG A 312 -1.09 6.21 -15.36
N PRO A 313 -2.30 6.82 -15.51
CA PRO A 313 -2.80 7.82 -14.57
C PRO A 313 -2.74 7.36 -13.11
N ILE A 314 -2.21 8.22 -12.24
CA ILE A 314 -2.16 8.01 -10.79
C ILE A 314 -2.50 9.29 -10.04
N ILE A 315 -3.18 9.15 -8.91
CA ILE A 315 -3.39 10.23 -7.94
C ILE A 315 -2.83 9.84 -6.57
N PHE A 316 -2.08 10.76 -5.96
CA PHE A 316 -1.61 10.68 -4.57
C PHE A 316 -2.40 11.70 -3.74
N THR A 317 -3.08 11.25 -2.69
CA THR A 317 -4.06 12.09 -2.00
C THR A 317 -3.65 12.54 -0.59
N GLU A 318 -2.54 12.02 -0.06
CA GLU A 318 -2.13 12.17 1.33
C GLU A 318 -0.66 12.57 1.52
N GLY A 319 -0.07 13.22 0.52
CA GLY A 319 1.25 13.84 0.67
C GLY A 319 2.41 12.84 0.76
N GLY A 320 3.40 13.21 1.56
CA GLY A 320 4.76 12.69 1.51
C GLY A 320 5.77 13.84 1.42
N LEU A 321 7.05 13.53 1.28
CA LEU A 321 8.08 14.54 1.03
C LEU A 321 7.99 15.07 -0.40
N ASP A 322 8.23 16.38 -0.57
CA ASP A 322 8.26 17.03 -1.89
C ASP A 322 9.31 16.39 -2.83
N ARG A 323 10.44 15.92 -2.27
CA ARG A 323 11.48 15.18 -2.99
C ARG A 323 10.93 13.95 -3.71
N ASP A 324 10.13 13.16 -3.01
CA ASP A 324 9.62 11.89 -3.54
C ASP A 324 8.54 12.14 -4.60
N PHE A 325 7.74 13.22 -4.47
CA PHE A 325 6.86 13.67 -5.55
C PHE A 325 7.61 14.17 -6.78
N ARG A 326 8.73 14.90 -6.62
CA ARG A 326 9.59 15.29 -7.76
C ARG A 326 10.15 14.07 -8.50
N LEU A 327 10.54 13.03 -7.77
CA LEU A 327 11.02 11.77 -8.34
C LEU A 327 9.94 11.16 -9.26
N VAL A 328 8.72 11.00 -8.76
CA VAL A 328 7.60 10.45 -9.54
C VAL A 328 7.26 11.36 -10.74
N GLN A 329 7.17 12.67 -10.52
CA GLN A 329 6.90 13.62 -11.59
C GLN A 329 7.96 13.56 -12.71
N SER A 330 9.23 13.36 -12.36
CA SER A 330 10.32 13.17 -13.33
C SER A 330 10.14 11.90 -14.15
N ALA A 331 9.75 10.79 -13.52
CA ALA A 331 9.50 9.53 -14.23
C ALA A 331 8.30 9.63 -15.19
N TYR A 332 7.22 10.30 -14.77
CA TYR A 332 6.08 10.57 -15.64
C TYR A 332 6.46 11.48 -16.82
N ALA A 333 7.33 12.47 -16.61
CA ALA A 333 7.89 13.27 -17.69
C ALA A 333 8.74 12.43 -18.66
N ALA A 334 9.59 11.54 -18.14
CA ALA A 334 10.41 10.62 -18.95
C ALA A 334 9.56 9.65 -19.79
N SER A 335 8.38 9.25 -19.28
CA SER A 335 7.40 8.45 -20.02
C SER A 335 6.61 9.21 -21.10
N GLY A 336 6.80 10.54 -21.19
CA GLY A 336 6.07 11.41 -22.12
C GLY A 336 4.65 11.79 -21.69
N LYS A 337 4.28 11.51 -20.43
CA LYS A 337 2.96 11.79 -19.84
C LYS A 337 3.06 12.47 -18.47
N PRO A 338 3.74 13.62 -18.35
CA PRO A 338 3.90 14.32 -17.07
C PRO A 338 2.56 14.66 -16.39
N GLU A 339 1.50 14.89 -17.16
CA GLU A 339 0.16 15.24 -16.70
C GLU A 339 -0.62 14.09 -16.06
N ASN A 340 -0.13 12.85 -16.20
CA ASN A 340 -0.84 11.67 -15.70
C ASN A 340 -0.58 11.38 -14.22
N ALA A 341 0.39 12.04 -13.57
CA ALA A 341 0.55 11.98 -12.13
C ALA A 341 -0.01 13.23 -11.46
N GLU A 342 -0.98 13.04 -10.56
CA GLU A 342 -1.60 14.11 -9.79
C GLU A 342 -1.24 13.98 -8.31
N PHE A 343 -0.76 15.07 -7.69
CA PHE A 343 -0.21 15.07 -6.33
C PHE A 343 -0.97 16.03 -5.44
N HIS A 344 -1.39 15.54 -4.27
CA HIS A 344 -2.01 16.33 -3.22
C HIS A 344 -1.32 16.06 -1.88
N HIS A 345 -1.22 17.10 -1.06
CA HIS A 345 -0.85 16.96 0.34
C HIS A 345 -2.10 17.00 1.22
N TYR A 346 -1.97 16.53 2.46
CA TYR A 346 -2.94 16.83 3.50
C TYR A 346 -3.25 18.34 3.56
N PRO A 347 -4.49 18.76 3.85
CA PRO A 347 -4.86 20.17 3.93
C PRO A 347 -3.93 20.99 4.85
N LYS A 348 -3.51 20.40 5.97
CA LYS A 348 -2.57 20.99 6.95
C LYS A 348 -1.20 21.36 6.34
N PHE A 349 -0.77 20.64 5.31
CA PHE A 349 0.54 20.79 4.66
C PHE A 349 0.42 21.18 3.18
N ALA A 350 -0.76 21.60 2.72
CA ALA A 350 -0.98 21.98 1.33
C ALA A 350 -0.15 23.20 0.91
N ASP A 351 -0.02 24.18 1.81
CA ASP A 351 0.87 25.33 1.60
C ASP A 351 2.34 24.88 1.64
N LYS A 352 3.09 25.17 0.57
CA LYS A 352 4.53 24.84 0.52
C LYS A 352 5.33 25.57 1.60
N ALA A 353 4.88 26.75 2.05
CA ALA A 353 5.58 27.53 3.08
C ALA A 353 5.66 26.83 4.45
N VAL A 354 4.78 25.86 4.73
CA VAL A 354 4.80 25.09 5.99
C VAL A 354 5.57 23.76 5.88
N ARG A 355 6.05 23.41 4.68
CA ARG A 355 6.82 22.18 4.44
C ARG A 355 8.32 22.46 4.42
N LYS A 356 9.11 21.43 4.72
CA LYS A 356 10.57 21.47 4.56
C LYS A 356 10.97 20.60 3.38
N ASP A 357 11.44 21.26 2.33
CA ASP A 357 11.87 20.61 1.09
C ASP A 357 13.35 20.21 1.21
N VAL A 358 13.61 18.96 1.61
CA VAL A 358 14.96 18.43 1.87
C VAL A 358 15.22 17.17 1.03
N GLU A 359 16.49 16.99 0.63
CA GLU A 359 16.91 15.81 -0.13
C GLU A 359 17.20 14.59 0.76
N HIS A 360 17.46 14.82 2.05
CA HIS A 360 17.66 13.78 3.07
C HIS A 360 17.02 14.20 4.38
N LEU A 361 16.40 13.26 5.08
CA LEU A 361 15.89 13.46 6.44
C LEU A 361 17.02 13.42 7.47
N ASP A 362 16.89 14.21 8.54
CA ASP A 362 17.78 14.13 9.69
C ASP A 362 17.60 12.80 10.42
N GLU A 363 18.69 12.17 10.88
CA GLU A 363 18.62 10.99 11.76
C GLU A 363 18.18 11.35 13.19
N GLY A 364 17.71 10.36 13.96
CA GLY A 364 17.34 10.55 15.35
C GLY A 364 15.91 11.07 15.57
N LEU A 365 15.03 10.83 14.61
CA LEU A 365 13.59 11.14 14.70
C LEU A 365 12.86 10.09 15.54
N ASP A 366 11.76 10.50 16.16
CA ASP A 366 10.70 9.59 16.63
C ASP A 366 9.54 9.58 15.63
N SER A 367 8.52 8.76 15.90
CA SER A 367 7.32 8.66 15.06
C SER A 367 6.64 10.02 14.82
N LYS A 368 6.50 10.84 15.87
CA LYS A 368 5.82 12.14 15.77
C LYS A 368 6.60 13.10 14.86
N THR A 369 7.88 13.28 15.15
CA THR A 369 8.76 14.19 14.41
C THR A 369 9.00 13.71 12.98
N TYR A 370 9.02 12.39 12.74
CA TYR A 370 9.03 11.83 11.40
C TYR A 370 7.78 12.24 10.61
N PHE A 371 6.58 11.97 11.13
CA PHE A 371 5.33 12.30 10.43
C PHE A 371 5.18 13.80 10.16
N GLU A 372 5.58 14.65 11.11
CA GLU A 372 5.62 16.10 10.90
C GLU A 372 6.57 16.48 9.76
N THR A 373 7.75 15.86 9.69
CA THR A 373 8.75 16.17 8.66
C THR A 373 8.33 15.66 7.28
N VAL A 374 7.63 14.53 7.20
CA VAL A 374 7.11 13.97 5.93
C VAL A 374 5.70 14.46 5.55
N ASN A 375 5.24 15.55 6.18
CA ASN A 375 4.00 16.26 5.83
C ASN A 375 2.72 15.42 6.01
N VAL A 376 2.66 14.58 7.04
CA VAL A 376 1.54 13.69 7.34
C VAL A 376 0.72 14.20 8.52
N ASP A 377 -0.61 14.16 8.38
CA ASP A 377 -1.56 14.52 9.44
C ASP A 377 -2.42 13.29 9.81
N PRO A 378 -1.96 12.42 10.75
CA PRO A 378 -2.64 11.17 11.06
C PRO A 378 -4.14 11.28 11.41
N PRO A 379 -4.62 12.31 12.16
CA PRO A 379 -6.06 12.47 12.43
C PRO A 379 -6.92 12.67 11.17
N SER A 380 -6.31 13.11 10.07
CA SER A 380 -6.96 13.33 8.79
C SER A 380 -6.76 12.16 7.82
N HIS A 381 -6.22 11.02 8.25
CA HIS A 381 -6.00 9.84 7.41
C HIS A 381 -7.32 9.09 7.15
N TYR A 382 -7.80 9.14 5.91
CA TYR A 382 -9.04 8.51 5.44
C TYR A 382 -9.11 8.55 3.90
N PHE A 383 -10.00 7.77 3.29
CA PHE A 383 -10.13 7.78 1.84
C PHE A 383 -10.70 9.12 1.29
N LYS A 384 -9.91 9.84 0.50
CA LYS A 384 -10.13 11.21 0.03
C LYS A 384 -11.10 11.28 -1.16
N ASN A 385 -12.35 10.87 -0.96
CA ASN A 385 -13.38 10.88 -1.99
C ASN A 385 -13.50 12.23 -2.71
N GLU A 386 -13.35 13.32 -1.97
CA GLU A 386 -13.41 14.70 -2.47
C GLU A 386 -12.33 15.03 -3.52
N LEU A 387 -11.23 14.27 -3.55
CA LEU A 387 -10.19 14.35 -4.58
C LEU A 387 -10.36 13.25 -5.63
N VAL A 388 -10.59 12.02 -5.18
CA VAL A 388 -10.59 10.82 -6.04
C VAL A 388 -11.78 10.80 -7.00
N ILE A 389 -12.99 11.10 -6.52
CA ILE A 389 -14.19 10.99 -7.36
C ILE A 389 -14.16 12.00 -8.52
N PRO A 390 -13.84 13.29 -8.32
CA PRO A 390 -13.64 14.22 -9.43
C PRO A 390 -12.53 13.79 -10.40
N TRP A 391 -11.43 13.22 -9.88
CA TRP A 391 -10.33 12.72 -10.71
C TRP A 391 -10.75 11.54 -11.58
N LEU A 392 -11.44 10.54 -11.01
CA LEU A 392 -11.98 9.39 -11.75
C LEU A 392 -12.95 9.83 -12.85
N ARG A 393 -13.86 10.76 -12.54
CA ARG A 393 -14.77 11.36 -13.53
C ARG A 393 -14.06 12.03 -14.70
N LYS A 394 -12.81 12.46 -14.53
CA LYS A 394 -11.98 13.05 -15.59
C LYS A 394 -11.22 11.97 -16.36
N VAL A 395 -10.55 11.04 -15.69
CA VAL A 395 -9.67 10.05 -16.34
C VAL A 395 -10.42 8.88 -16.97
N LEU A 396 -11.65 8.59 -16.53
CA LEU A 396 -12.48 7.50 -17.06
C LEU A 396 -13.49 7.95 -18.14
N LYS A 397 -13.40 9.20 -18.62
CA LYS A 397 -14.22 9.68 -19.74
C LYS A 397 -13.95 8.92 -21.04
#